data_AF-A0A9D4HJV9-F1
#
_entry.id   AF-A0A9D4HJV9-F1
#
_cell.length_a   1.000
_cell.length_b   1.000
_cell.length_c   1.000
_cell.angle_alpha   90.00
_cell.angle_beta   90.00
_cell.angle_gamma   90.00
#
_symmetry.space_group_name_H-M   'P 1'
#
loop_
_entity.id
_entity.type
_entity.pdbx_description
1 polymer ?
#
loop_
_entity_poly.entity_id
_entity_poly.type
_entity_poly.pdbx_seq_one_letter_code
_entity_poly.pdbx_strand_id
1 'polypeptide(L)'
;MIACIQTSALNDAERKFRKACVQITLLNKKLNDVQKRYHNACAENLRSFRYNLRLKMSCVESVRDTYYDYAYAQAEVVADLRRQLYGEVVNIVTDDDDEIDDVIDAIDDVYDENTGANNVETDPITS
;
A
#
# COMPACT_ATOMS: atom_id res chain seq x y z
N MET A 1 -37.14 18.82 8.91
CA MET A 1 -36.70 17.47 9.31
C MET A 1 -35.73 16.87 8.29
N ILE A 2 -36.08 16.85 6.99
CA ILE A 2 -35.22 16.34 5.89
C ILE A 2 -33.84 17.02 5.82
N ALA A 3 -33.77 18.35 5.88
CA ALA A 3 -32.50 19.08 5.86
C ALA A 3 -31.56 18.74 7.04
N CYS A 4 -32.11 18.51 8.24
CA CYS A 4 -31.32 18.13 9.42
C CYS A 4 -30.70 16.72 9.26
N ILE A 5 -31.47 15.78 8.72
CA ILE A 5 -31.00 14.41 8.41
C ILE A 5 -29.87 14.46 7.38
N GLN A 6 -30.02 15.26 6.32
CA GLN A 6 -28.99 15.43 5.30
C GLN A 6 -27.72 16.11 5.86
N THR A 7 -27.83 17.08 6.77
CA THR A 7 -26.65 17.68 7.42
C THR A 7 -25.91 16.69 8.33
N SER A 8 -26.63 15.81 9.04
CA SER A 8 -25.99 14.73 9.80
C SER A 8 -25.26 13.75 8.89
N ALA A 9 -25.90 13.34 7.78
CA ALA A 9 -25.30 12.45 6.80
C ALA A 9 -24.04 13.05 6.16
N LEU A 10 -24.03 14.35 5.86
CA LEU A 10 -22.86 15.06 5.35
C LEU A 10 -21.71 15.02 6.37
N ASN A 11 -21.98 15.37 7.63
CA ASN A 11 -20.98 15.32 8.70
C ASN A 11 -20.41 13.90 8.90
N ASP A 12 -21.24 12.88 8.77
CA ASP A 12 -20.81 11.48 8.84
C ASP A 12 -19.91 11.08 7.67
N ALA A 13 -20.28 11.46 6.44
CA ALA A 13 -19.49 11.20 5.24
C ALA A 13 -18.13 11.91 5.30
N GLU A 14 -18.10 13.19 5.68
CA GLU A 14 -16.85 13.96 5.83
C GLU A 14 -15.95 13.39 6.95
N ARG A 15 -16.54 12.88 8.03
CA ARG A 15 -15.76 12.19 9.08
C ARG A 15 -15.14 10.91 8.54
N LYS A 16 -15.88 10.11 7.77
CA LYS A 16 -15.38 8.87 7.17
C LYS A 16 -14.28 9.14 6.15
N PHE A 17 -14.48 10.13 5.27
CA PHE A 17 -13.48 10.57 4.31
C PHE A 17 -12.18 10.99 4.99
N ARG A 18 -12.25 11.92 5.98
CA ARG A 18 -11.05 12.34 6.73
C ARG A 18 -10.34 11.17 7.41
N LYS A 19 -11.08 10.22 7.98
CA LYS A 19 -10.50 9.02 8.56
C LYS A 19 -9.77 8.19 7.52
N ALA A 20 -10.32 8.01 6.32
CA ALA A 20 -9.66 7.30 5.23
C ALA A 20 -8.33 7.96 4.85
N CYS A 21 -8.30 9.30 4.66
CA CYS A 21 -7.06 10.02 4.35
C CYS A 21 -5.99 9.88 5.44
N VAL A 22 -6.40 9.87 6.71
CA VAL A 22 -5.49 9.60 7.84
C VAL A 22 -4.93 8.18 7.77
N GLN A 23 -5.76 7.18 7.43
CA GLN A 23 -5.28 5.80 7.26
C GLN A 23 -4.30 5.68 6.09
N ILE A 24 -4.58 6.28 4.94
CA ILE A 24 -3.66 6.32 3.80
C ILE A 24 -2.30 6.89 4.23
N THR A 25 -2.30 8.03 4.93
CA THR A 25 -1.07 8.66 5.44
C THR A 25 -0.30 7.74 6.39
N LEU A 26 -1.01 7.02 7.27
CA LEU A 26 -0.39 6.08 8.21
C LEU A 26 0.20 4.86 7.49
N LEU A 27 -0.52 4.33 6.50
CA LEU A 27 -0.08 3.21 5.69
C LEU A 27 1.13 3.57 4.83
N ASN A 28 1.18 4.79 4.27
CA ASN A 28 2.36 5.31 3.57
C ASN A 28 3.59 5.35 4.48
N LYS A 29 3.45 5.82 5.72
CA LYS A 29 4.55 5.78 6.70
C LYS A 29 5.00 4.35 6.99
N LYS A 30 4.04 3.45 7.18
CA LYS A 30 4.31 2.03 7.43
C LYS A 30 5.01 1.36 6.25
N LEU A 31 4.59 1.66 5.01
CA LEU A 31 5.21 1.14 3.80
C LEU A 31 6.68 1.57 3.72
N ASN A 32 6.95 2.86 3.91
CA ASN A 32 8.30 3.42 3.99
C ASN A 32 9.16 2.73 5.06
N ASP A 33 8.60 2.47 6.25
CA ASP A 33 9.33 1.78 7.33
C ASP A 33 9.65 0.33 6.99
N VAL A 34 8.72 -0.40 6.36
CA VAL A 34 8.95 -1.79 5.92
C VAL A 34 9.98 -1.82 4.79
N GLN A 35 9.91 -0.89 3.85
CA GLN A 35 10.87 -0.75 2.76
C GLN A 35 12.29 -0.48 3.27
N LYS A 36 12.47 0.44 4.23
CA LYS A 36 13.77 0.66 4.89
C LYS A 36 14.32 -0.62 5.54
N ARG A 37 13.47 -1.37 6.24
CA ARG A 37 13.87 -2.66 6.85
C ARG A 37 14.23 -3.70 5.79
N TYR A 38 13.52 -3.70 4.66
CA TYR A 38 13.81 -4.57 3.52
C TYR A 38 15.19 -4.26 2.92
N HIS A 39 15.51 -2.99 2.69
CA HIS A 39 16.83 -2.57 2.22
C HIS A 39 17.94 -2.98 3.19
N ASN A 40 17.74 -2.83 4.50
CA ASN A 40 18.70 -3.30 5.51
C ASN A 40 18.88 -4.83 5.46
N ALA A 41 17.79 -5.60 5.33
CA ALA A 41 17.85 -7.05 5.20
C ALA A 41 18.51 -7.52 3.89
N CYS A 42 18.50 -6.69 2.84
CA CYS A 42 19.28 -6.92 1.62
C CYS A 42 20.77 -6.71 1.86
N ALA A 43 21.14 -5.59 2.50
CA ALA A 43 22.52 -5.28 2.85
C ALA A 43 23.16 -6.35 3.76
N GLU A 44 22.39 -6.91 4.71
CA GLU A 44 22.84 -7.96 5.63
C GLU A 44 22.67 -9.39 5.08
N ASN A 45 22.19 -9.55 3.84
CA ASN A 45 21.89 -10.82 3.18
C ASN A 45 20.95 -11.78 3.98
N LEU A 46 19.98 -11.23 4.71
CA LEU A 46 19.05 -12.00 5.54
C LEU A 46 17.84 -12.54 4.75
N ARG A 47 18.02 -13.66 4.03
CA ARG A 47 17.04 -14.22 3.08
C ARG A 47 15.62 -14.41 3.63
N SER A 48 15.47 -15.01 4.81
CA SER A 48 14.15 -15.26 5.42
C SER A 48 13.43 -13.95 5.79
N PHE A 49 14.18 -12.93 6.21
CA PHE A 49 13.62 -11.61 6.52
C PHE A 49 13.19 -10.87 5.26
N ARG A 50 13.98 -10.93 4.17
CA ARG A 50 13.61 -10.34 2.87
C ARG A 50 12.26 -10.84 2.38
N TYR A 51 12.04 -12.15 2.37
CA TYR A 51 10.78 -12.74 1.93
C TYR A 51 9.60 -12.29 2.79
N ASN A 52 9.76 -12.31 4.11
CA ASN A 52 8.70 -11.87 5.03
C ASN A 52 8.38 -10.37 4.89
N LEU A 53 9.40 -9.54 4.68
CA LEU A 53 9.24 -8.11 4.46
C LEU A 53 8.57 -7.82 3.12
N ARG A 54 8.88 -8.57 2.05
CA ARG A 54 8.19 -8.46 0.76
C ARG A 54 6.70 -8.73 0.87
N LEU A 55 6.32 -9.82 1.53
CA LEU A 55 4.90 -10.12 1.79
C LEU A 55 4.21 -9.02 2.61
N LYS A 56 4.93 -8.42 3.57
CA LYS A 56 4.40 -7.31 4.37
C LYS A 56 4.22 -6.03 3.54
N MET A 57 5.14 -5.72 2.63
CA MET A 57 5.00 -4.57 1.71
C MET A 57 3.74 -4.74 0.86
N SER A 58 3.60 -5.88 0.17
CA SER A 58 2.44 -6.16 -0.69
C SER A 58 1.10 -6.10 0.06
N CYS A 59 1.05 -6.62 1.30
CA CYS A 59 -0.17 -6.49 2.11
C CYS A 59 -0.46 -5.02 2.52
N VAL A 60 0.56 -4.22 2.83
CA VAL A 60 0.36 -2.82 3.22
C VAL A 60 -0.06 -1.97 2.03
N GLU A 61 0.54 -2.19 0.86
CA GLU A 61 0.16 -1.59 -0.42
C GLU A 61 -1.29 -1.89 -0.74
N SER A 62 -1.68 -3.17 -0.80
CA SER A 62 -3.05 -3.57 -1.14
C SER A 62 -4.10 -2.96 -0.19
N VAL A 63 -3.80 -2.89 1.12
CA VAL A 63 -4.72 -2.24 2.07
C VAL A 63 -4.77 -0.73 1.86
N ARG A 64 -3.65 -0.08 1.55
CA ARG A 64 -3.60 1.36 1.22
C ARG A 64 -4.43 1.65 -0.03
N ASP A 65 -4.29 0.84 -1.06
CA ASP A 65 -5.01 1.00 -2.33
C ASP A 65 -6.53 0.86 -2.11
N THR A 66 -6.94 -0.11 -1.27
CA THR A 66 -8.35 -0.24 -0.84
C THR A 66 -8.86 1.01 -0.11
N TYR A 67 -8.00 1.69 0.67
CA TYR A 67 -8.36 2.95 1.32
C TYR A 67 -8.44 4.12 0.34
N TYR A 68 -7.66 4.12 -0.74
CA TYR A 68 -7.82 5.10 -1.84
C TYR A 68 -9.18 4.95 -2.48
N ASP A 69 -9.58 3.73 -2.88
CA ASP A 69 -10.91 3.45 -3.44
C ASP A 69 -12.03 3.89 -2.48
N TYR A 70 -11.88 3.55 -1.20
CA TYR A 70 -12.85 3.94 -0.19
C TYR A 70 -12.92 5.47 0.02
N ALA A 71 -11.77 6.15 0.04
CA ALA A 71 -11.72 7.60 0.16
C ALA A 71 -12.38 8.28 -1.05
N TYR A 72 -12.13 7.76 -2.26
CA TYR A 72 -12.74 8.24 -3.49
C TYR A 72 -14.28 8.09 -3.44
N ALA A 73 -14.78 6.90 -3.11
CA ALA A 73 -16.22 6.66 -2.97
C ALA A 73 -16.86 7.54 -1.88
N GLN A 74 -16.16 7.83 -0.77
CA GLN A 74 -16.66 8.76 0.24
C GLN A 74 -16.63 10.22 -0.24
N ALA A 75 -15.65 10.62 -1.05
CA ALA A 75 -15.58 11.95 -1.62
C ALA A 75 -16.76 12.22 -2.57
N GLU A 76 -17.17 11.23 -3.38
CA GLU A 76 -18.38 11.30 -4.21
C GLU A 76 -19.62 11.55 -3.37
N VAL A 77 -19.80 10.79 -2.28
CA VAL A 77 -20.93 10.98 -1.36
C VAL A 77 -20.92 12.38 -0.73
N VAL A 78 -19.74 12.90 -0.35
CA VAL A 78 -19.61 14.26 0.19
C VAL A 78 -19.98 15.31 -0.87
N ALA A 79 -19.47 15.15 -2.11
CA ALA A 79 -19.76 16.06 -3.22
C ALA A 79 -21.26 16.10 -3.53
N ASP A 80 -21.91 14.94 -3.61
CA ASP A 80 -23.35 14.83 -3.85
C ASP A 80 -24.17 15.49 -2.73
N LEU A 81 -23.83 15.24 -1.47
CA LEU A 81 -24.53 15.84 -0.33
C LEU A 81 -24.33 17.36 -0.26
N ARG A 82 -23.12 17.86 -0.55
CA ARG A 82 -22.86 19.32 -0.62
C ARG A 82 -23.61 19.97 -1.78
N ARG A 83 -23.69 19.30 -2.93
CA ARG A 83 -24.49 19.75 -4.07
C ARG A 83 -25.97 19.83 -3.73
N GLN A 84 -26.52 18.82 -3.05
CA GLN A 84 -27.93 18.79 -2.66
C GLN A 84 -28.28 19.83 -1.59
N LEU A 85 -27.40 20.05 -0.62
CA LEU A 85 -27.64 20.96 0.51
C LEU A 85 -27.35 22.42 0.19
N TYR A 86 -26.31 22.68 -0.60
CA TYR A 86 -25.75 24.03 -0.78
C TYR A 86 -25.64 24.45 -2.26
N GLY A 87 -25.92 23.56 -3.22
CA GLY A 87 -25.74 23.85 -4.64
C GLY A 87 -24.26 23.92 -5.08
N GLU A 88 -23.33 23.48 -4.23
CA GLU A 88 -21.90 23.49 -4.51
C GLU A 88 -21.54 22.40 -5.54
N VAL A 89 -20.69 22.74 -6.51
CA VAL A 89 -20.11 21.77 -7.45
C VAL A 89 -18.68 21.50 -7.00
N VAL A 90 -18.45 20.29 -6.47
CA VAL A 90 -17.13 19.84 -6.02
C VAL A 90 -16.59 18.86 -7.06
N ASN A 91 -15.43 19.19 -7.64
CA ASN A 91 -14.70 18.27 -8.52
C ASN A 91 -13.72 17.45 -7.68
N ILE A 92 -13.79 16.13 -7.83
CA ILE A 92 -12.85 15.19 -7.21
C ILE A 92 -11.69 15.04 -8.20
N VAL A 93 -10.47 15.35 -7.73
CA VAL A 93 -9.24 15.15 -8.51
C VAL A 93 -8.66 13.82 -8.09
N THR A 94 -8.43 12.94 -9.06
CA THR A 94 -7.58 11.76 -8.91
C THR A 94 -6.23 12.10 -9.52
N ASP A 95 -5.16 11.98 -8.72
CA ASP A 95 -3.82 11.88 -9.28
C ASP A 95 -3.66 10.41 -9.63
N ASP A 96 -3.85 10.08 -10.91
CA ASP A 96 -3.83 8.69 -11.43
C ASP A 96 -2.41 8.11 -11.58
N ASP A 97 -1.37 8.79 -11.09
CA ASP A 97 0.02 8.42 -11.36
C ASP A 97 0.79 8.20 -10.05
N ASP A 98 1.06 6.93 -9.76
CA ASP A 98 2.30 6.41 -9.18
C ASP A 98 2.31 4.88 -9.44
N GLU A 99 2.47 4.51 -10.72
CA GLU A 99 2.81 3.14 -11.13
C GLU A 99 4.04 2.70 -10.31
N ILE A 100 3.89 1.65 -9.51
CA ILE A 100 5.02 0.93 -8.91
C ILE A 100 5.65 0.09 -10.04
N ASP A 101 6.25 0.77 -11.00
CA ASP A 101 6.98 0.13 -12.10
C ASP A 101 8.45 -0.17 -11.72
N ASP A 102 8.96 0.41 -10.62
CA ASP A 102 10.41 0.35 -10.32
C ASP A 102 10.86 -0.80 -9.39
N VAL A 103 9.97 -1.66 -8.90
CA VAL A 103 10.36 -2.71 -7.90
C VAL A 103 10.29 -4.14 -8.44
N ILE A 104 9.57 -4.38 -9.54
CA ILE A 104 9.55 -5.70 -10.18
C ILE A 104 10.88 -5.97 -10.90
N ASP A 105 11.54 -4.94 -11.45
CA ASP A 105 12.81 -5.08 -12.17
C ASP A 105 13.97 -5.60 -11.28
N ALA A 106 13.90 -5.46 -9.95
CA ALA A 106 14.88 -6.02 -9.01
C ALA A 106 14.63 -7.49 -8.63
N ILE A 107 13.54 -8.10 -9.12
CA ILE A 107 13.29 -9.54 -8.96
C ILE A 107 14.18 -10.36 -9.92
N ASP A 108 14.63 -9.79 -11.04
CA ASP A 108 15.47 -10.48 -12.03
C ASP A 108 16.97 -10.57 -11.62
N ASP A 109 17.54 -9.59 -10.91
CA ASP A 109 19.00 -9.57 -10.65
C ASP A 109 19.49 -10.53 -9.52
N VAL A 110 18.60 -11.03 -8.65
CA VAL A 110 19.00 -11.91 -7.52
C VAL A 110 18.73 -13.39 -7.78
N TYR A 111 17.97 -13.74 -8.83
CA TYR A 111 17.87 -15.13 -9.25
C TYR A 111 19.10 -15.59 -10.06
N ASP A 112 19.94 -14.68 -10.57
CA ASP A 112 21.01 -15.02 -11.53
C ASP A 112 22.38 -15.38 -10.90
N GLU A 113 22.80 -14.86 -9.73
CA GLU A 113 24.24 -14.92 -9.39
C GLU A 113 24.78 -16.02 -8.44
N ASN A 114 24.01 -16.87 -7.72
CA ASN A 114 24.68 -17.82 -6.79
C ASN A 114 24.12 -19.25 -6.70
N THR A 115 24.12 -19.85 -7.87
CA THR A 115 24.33 -21.28 -8.19
C THR A 115 25.70 -21.83 -7.70
N GLY A 116 26.38 -21.25 -6.71
CA GLY A 116 27.83 -21.45 -6.51
C GLY A 116 28.34 -22.19 -5.27
N ALA A 117 27.52 -22.71 -4.35
CA ALA A 117 28.04 -23.16 -3.04
C ALA A 117 27.39 -24.41 -2.40
N ASN A 118 27.08 -25.46 -3.17
CA ASN A 118 26.85 -26.79 -2.58
C ASN A 118 27.93 -27.77 -3.04
N ASN A 119 29.03 -27.78 -2.28
CA ASN A 119 29.99 -28.87 -2.23
C ASN A 119 29.24 -30.16 -1.82
N VAL A 120 29.12 -31.11 -2.75
CA VAL A 120 28.91 -32.51 -2.37
C VAL A 120 30.29 -33.09 -2.17
N GLU A 121 30.74 -33.08 -0.92
CA GLU A 121 31.88 -33.86 -0.45
C GLU A 121 31.49 -35.34 -0.59
N THR A 122 31.87 -35.97 -1.69
CA THR A 122 31.76 -37.43 -1.84
C THR A 122 32.95 -38.05 -1.14
N ASP A 123 32.73 -38.59 0.06
CA ASP A 123 33.70 -39.45 0.73
C ASP A 123 34.07 -40.65 -0.16
N PRO A 124 35.34 -41.08 -0.16
CA PRO A 124 35.78 -42.23 -0.95
C PRO A 124 35.25 -43.52 -0.33
N ILE A 125 34.49 -44.29 -1.10
CA ILE A 125 34.11 -45.65 -0.74
C ILE A 125 35.39 -46.49 -0.73
N THR A 126 35.91 -46.81 0.46
CA THR A 126 36.90 -47.88 0.63
C THR A 126 36.25 -49.25 0.40
N SER A 127 37.07 -50.12 -0.20
CA SER A 127 36.77 -51.40 -0.86
C SER A 127 36.00 -52.45 -0.07
#